data_AF-A0A5D0W038-F1
#
_entry.id   AF-A0A5D0W038-F1
#
_cell.length_a   1.000
_cell.length_b   1.000
_cell.length_c   1.000
_cell.angle_alpha   90.00
_cell.angle_beta   90.00
_cell.angle_gamma   90.00
#
_symmetry.space_group_name_H-M   'P 1'
#
loop_
_entity.id
_entity.type
_entity.pdbx_description
1 polymer ?
#
loop_
_entity_poly.entity_id
_entity_poly.type
_entity_poly.pdbx_seq_one_letter_code
_entity_poly.pdbx_strand_id
1 'polypeptide(L)'
;MTKIIHPVAGSIALVTILTFWLSTALSEIFASDTVVTMIKTTIPWGFFILIPALVAAGGTGFQLARKMRGPLVASKQKRMPFIAANGILILVPSALYLSFKAEAGAFDTGFYTVQAVELIVGALNIVLLGLNMRDGLRLKGARGRPT
;
A
#
# COMPACT_ATOMS: atom_id res chain seq x y z
N MET A 1 -1.91 -16.97 -17.37
CA MET A 1 -2.17 -15.53 -17.17
C MET A 1 -1.77 -15.03 -15.77
N THR A 2 -2.07 -15.75 -14.70
CA THR A 2 -1.74 -15.37 -13.30
C THR A 2 -0.27 -15.02 -13.04
N LYS A 3 0.68 -15.67 -13.73
CA LYS A 3 2.12 -15.36 -13.66
C LYS A 3 2.49 -13.96 -14.17
N ILE A 4 1.64 -13.34 -15.00
CA ILE A 4 1.82 -11.97 -15.54
C ILE A 4 0.97 -10.99 -14.73
N ILE A 5 -0.28 -11.34 -14.46
CA ILE A 5 -1.22 -10.49 -13.71
C ILE A 5 -0.67 -10.19 -12.30
N HIS A 6 -0.12 -11.18 -11.60
CA HIS A 6 0.39 -11.01 -10.24
C HIS A 6 1.47 -9.94 -10.09
N PRO A 7 2.61 -9.98 -10.83
CA PRO A 7 3.64 -8.97 -10.70
C PRO A 7 3.17 -7.59 -11.18
N VAL A 8 2.35 -7.51 -12.24
CA VAL A 8 1.83 -6.23 -12.72
C VAL A 8 0.92 -5.58 -11.69
N ALA A 9 -0.07 -6.31 -11.17
CA ALA A 9 -0.98 -5.82 -10.15
C ALA A 9 -0.25 -5.44 -8.85
N GLY A 10 0.73 -6.25 -8.44
CA GLY A 10 1.56 -5.96 -7.27
C GLY A 10 2.40 -4.69 -7.43
N SER A 11 3.00 -4.48 -8.61
CA SER A 11 3.75 -3.26 -8.92
C SER A 11 2.85 -2.03 -8.96
N ILE A 12 1.67 -2.12 -9.60
CA ILE A 12 0.70 -1.02 -9.62
C ILE A 12 0.33 -0.63 -8.18
N ALA A 13 -0.05 -1.60 -7.34
CA ALA A 13 -0.40 -1.33 -5.96
C ALA A 13 0.75 -0.65 -5.17
N LEU A 14 1.98 -1.16 -5.31
CA LEU A 14 3.14 -0.58 -4.62
C LEU A 14 3.44 0.85 -5.08
N VAL A 15 3.44 1.09 -6.40
CA VAL A 15 3.68 2.43 -6.95
C VAL A 15 2.60 3.40 -6.49
N THR A 16 1.33 3.00 -6.55
CA THR A 16 0.21 3.85 -6.08
C THR A 16 0.33 4.20 -4.60
N ILE A 17 0.63 3.23 -3.73
CA ILE A 17 0.82 3.48 -2.29
C ILE A 17 2.02 4.40 -2.06
N LEU A 18 3.14 4.16 -2.75
CA LEU A 18 4.33 5.02 -2.67
C LEU A 18 4.03 6.45 -3.10
N THR A 19 3.27 6.63 -4.18
CA THR A 19 2.86 7.96 -4.65
C THR A 19 2.00 8.66 -3.61
N PHE A 20 0.97 8.01 -3.04
CA PHE A 20 0.13 8.65 -2.03
C PHE A 20 0.95 9.05 -0.80
N TRP A 21 1.79 8.16 -0.31
CA TRP A 21 2.61 8.42 0.87
C TRP A 21 3.60 9.56 0.62
N LEU A 22 4.28 9.56 -0.53
CA LEU A 22 5.26 10.59 -0.85
C LEU A 22 4.59 11.95 -1.11
N SER A 23 3.47 11.97 -1.83
CA SER A 23 2.68 13.20 -2.04
C SER A 23 2.26 13.81 -0.71
N THR A 24 1.73 13.01 0.21
CA THR A 24 1.39 13.46 1.56
C THR A 24 2.62 13.96 2.33
N ALA A 25 3.70 13.17 2.37
CA ALA A 25 4.89 13.53 3.15
C ALA A 25 5.54 14.82 2.65
N LEU A 26 5.61 15.00 1.33
CA LEU A 26 6.15 16.21 0.72
C LEU A 26 5.24 17.41 0.93
N SER A 27 3.91 17.23 0.86
CA SER A 27 2.99 18.36 1.07
C SER A 27 3.01 18.89 2.49
N GLU A 28 3.11 18.00 3.48
CA GLU A 28 3.17 18.40 4.89
C GLU A 28 4.48 19.15 5.24
N ILE A 29 5.58 18.89 4.53
CA ILE A 29 6.87 19.52 4.82
C ILE A 29 7.05 20.83 4.04
N PHE A 30 6.53 20.90 2.80
CA PHE A 30 6.93 21.95 1.85
C PHE A 30 5.77 22.76 1.26
N ALA A 31 4.51 22.36 1.45
CA ALA A 31 3.38 22.95 0.74
C ALA A 31 2.42 23.73 1.64
N SER A 32 1.58 24.57 1.04
CA SER A 32 0.52 25.29 1.74
C SER A 32 -0.66 24.39 2.07
N ASP A 33 -1.47 24.80 3.04
CA ASP A 33 -2.74 24.13 3.40
C ASP A 33 -3.63 23.88 2.18
N THR A 34 -3.61 24.78 1.19
CA THR A 34 -4.36 24.62 -0.07
C THR A 34 -3.91 23.39 -0.86
N VAL A 35 -2.60 23.16 -0.93
CA VAL A 35 -2.02 21.99 -1.60
C VAL A 35 -2.27 20.73 -0.78
N VAL A 36 -2.17 20.81 0.55
CA VAL A 36 -2.51 19.69 1.44
C VAL A 36 -3.98 19.28 1.24
N THR A 37 -4.92 20.23 1.22
CA THR A 37 -6.34 19.95 0.93
C THR A 37 -6.53 19.29 -0.43
N MET A 38 -5.86 19.79 -1.48
CA MET A 38 -5.94 19.17 -2.81
C MET A 38 -5.47 17.71 -2.77
N ILE A 39 -4.35 17.42 -2.09
CA ILE A 39 -3.81 16.06 -2.01
C ILE A 39 -4.73 15.16 -1.19
N LYS A 40 -5.19 15.60 -0.02
CA LYS A 40 -6.06 14.81 0.86
C LYS A 40 -7.42 14.50 0.24
N THR A 41 -7.95 15.39 -0.59
CA THR A 41 -9.21 15.16 -1.31
C THR A 41 -9.03 14.30 -2.56
N THR A 42 -7.83 14.28 -3.15
CA THR A 42 -7.54 13.47 -4.34
C THR A 42 -7.20 12.01 -4.00
N ILE A 43 -6.51 11.75 -2.89
CA ILE A 43 -6.08 10.39 -2.51
C ILE A 43 -7.23 9.37 -2.46
N PRO A 44 -8.42 9.67 -1.89
CA PRO A 44 -9.54 8.73 -1.88
C PRO A 44 -9.97 8.26 -3.28
N TRP A 45 -9.90 9.13 -4.30
CA TRP A 45 -10.20 8.74 -5.69
C TRP A 45 -9.20 7.72 -6.22
N GLY A 46 -7.96 7.79 -5.75
CA GLY A 46 -6.94 6.80 -6.05
C GLY A 46 -7.26 5.38 -5.54
N PHE A 47 -8.18 5.22 -4.58
CA PHE A 47 -8.61 3.92 -4.09
C PHE A 47 -9.34 3.08 -5.15
N PHE A 48 -9.97 3.72 -6.14
CA PHE A 48 -10.57 3.02 -7.27
C PHE A 48 -9.54 2.28 -8.13
N ILE A 49 -8.27 2.69 -8.09
CA ILE A 49 -7.17 1.98 -8.75
C ILE A 49 -6.50 1.01 -7.76
N LEU A 50 -6.23 1.49 -6.54
CA LEU A 50 -5.47 0.73 -5.55
C LEU A 50 -6.18 -0.54 -5.09
N ILE A 51 -7.48 -0.46 -4.77
CA ILE A 51 -8.22 -1.59 -4.22
C ILE A 51 -8.30 -2.74 -5.24
N PRO A 52 -8.71 -2.51 -6.52
CA PRO A 52 -8.67 -3.58 -7.52
C PRO A 52 -7.27 -4.15 -7.76
N ALA A 53 -6.23 -3.31 -7.76
CA ALA A 53 -4.86 -3.77 -7.91
C ALA A 53 -4.43 -4.69 -6.75
N LEU A 54 -4.74 -4.33 -5.51
CA LEU A 54 -4.47 -5.15 -4.33
C LEU A 54 -5.26 -6.46 -4.33
N VAL A 55 -6.55 -6.43 -4.70
CA VAL A 55 -7.40 -7.62 -4.83
C VAL A 55 -6.83 -8.56 -5.90
N ALA A 56 -6.46 -8.03 -7.07
CA ALA A 56 -5.86 -8.81 -8.14
C ALA A 56 -4.50 -9.39 -7.72
N ALA A 57 -3.63 -8.59 -7.11
CA ALA A 57 -2.32 -9.01 -6.63
C ALA A 57 -2.43 -10.10 -5.54
N GLY A 58 -3.31 -9.89 -4.56
CA GLY A 58 -3.57 -10.82 -3.46
C GLY A 58 -4.19 -12.14 -3.94
N GLY A 59 -5.25 -12.07 -4.74
CA GLY A 59 -5.95 -13.24 -5.27
C GLY A 59 -5.07 -14.10 -6.17
N THR A 60 -4.38 -13.49 -7.14
CA THR A 60 -3.45 -14.22 -8.02
C THR A 60 -2.22 -14.72 -7.26
N GLY A 61 -1.74 -13.98 -6.27
CA GLY A 61 -0.63 -14.38 -5.41
C GLY A 61 -0.96 -15.59 -4.54
N PHE A 62 -2.16 -15.63 -3.96
CA PHE A 62 -2.66 -16.76 -3.19
C PHE A 62 -2.78 -18.02 -4.07
N GLN A 63 -3.33 -17.88 -5.28
CA GLN A 63 -3.45 -18.99 -6.23
C GLN A 63 -2.08 -19.54 -6.64
N LEU A 64 -1.08 -18.68 -6.86
CA LEU A 64 0.29 -19.10 -7.19
C LEU A 64 0.98 -19.78 -5.99
N ALA A 65 0.77 -19.28 -4.77
CA ALA A 65 1.38 -19.81 -3.56
C ALA A 65 0.78 -21.17 -3.12
N ARG A 66 -0.45 -21.50 -3.55
CA ARG A 66 -1.16 -22.74 -3.17
C ARG A 66 -0.40 -24.03 -3.52
N LYS A 67 0.45 -23.99 -4.55
CA LYS A 67 1.29 -25.13 -4.99
C LYS A 67 2.76 -25.01 -4.55
N MET A 68 3.11 -23.98 -3.77
CA MET A 68 4.49 -23.69 -3.38
C MET A 68 4.66 -23.95 -1.88
N ARG A 69 5.78 -24.56 -1.49
CA ARG A 69 6.16 -24.80 -0.08
C ARG A 69 7.57 -24.26 0.16
N GLY A 70 7.84 -23.83 1.39
CA GLY A 70 9.16 -23.35 1.82
C GLY A 70 9.10 -22.09 2.70
N PRO A 71 10.20 -21.76 3.41
CA PRO A 71 10.24 -20.70 4.41
C PRO A 71 9.95 -19.30 3.84
N LEU A 72 10.35 -19.04 2.60
CA LEU A 72 10.08 -17.77 1.90
C LEU A 72 8.58 -17.60 1.57
N VAL A 73 7.90 -18.68 1.16
CA VAL A 73 6.46 -18.66 0.85
C VAL A 73 5.64 -18.47 2.13
N ALA A 74 6.02 -19.15 3.21
CA ALA A 74 5.37 -19.00 4.52
C ALA A 74 5.52 -17.58 5.08
N SER A 75 6.71 -16.99 4.97
CA SER A 75 6.95 -15.60 5.37
C SER A 75 6.10 -14.62 4.56
N LYS A 76 6.00 -14.83 3.23
CA LYS A 76 5.17 -14.04 2.32
C LYS A 76 3.68 -14.10 2.70
N GLN A 77 3.17 -15.31 2.95
CA GLN A 77 1.79 -15.53 3.35
C GLN A 77 1.47 -14.94 4.72
N LYS A 78 2.40 -15.02 5.68
CA LYS A 78 2.21 -14.45 7.01
C LYS A 78 2.12 -12.93 7.00
N ARG A 79 2.84 -12.24 6.10
CA ARG A 79 2.83 -10.78 5.98
C ARG A 79 1.57 -10.21 5.31
N MET A 80 0.97 -10.96 4.37
CA MET A 80 -0.16 -10.45 3.58
C MET A 80 -1.38 -10.01 4.41
N PRO A 81 -1.84 -10.76 5.43
CA PRO A 81 -2.93 -10.31 6.29
C PRO A 81 -2.63 -9.01 7.01
N PHE A 82 -1.40 -8.81 7.50
CA PHE A 82 -1.01 -7.56 8.17
C PHE A 82 -1.00 -6.37 7.20
N ILE A 83 -0.48 -6.57 5.98
CA ILE A 83 -0.51 -5.55 4.90
C ILE A 83 -1.96 -5.12 4.61
N ALA A 84 -2.84 -6.11 4.44
CA ALA A 84 -4.25 -5.87 4.13
C ALA A 84 -4.99 -5.22 5.30
N ALA A 85 -4.77 -5.69 6.53
CA ALA A 85 -5.38 -5.13 7.73
C ALA A 85 -4.96 -3.67 7.95
N ASN A 86 -3.66 -3.36 7.86
CA ASN A 86 -3.18 -1.98 7.97
C ASN A 86 -3.78 -1.08 6.88
N GLY A 87 -3.90 -1.59 5.65
CA GLY A 87 -4.52 -0.85 4.55
C GLY A 87 -6.00 -0.55 4.80
N ILE A 88 -6.80 -1.58 5.09
CA ILE A 88 -8.26 -1.48 5.15
C ILE A 88 -8.74 -0.88 6.47
N LEU A 89 -8.12 -1.25 7.60
CA LEU A 89 -8.61 -0.87 8.93
C LEU A 89 -8.01 0.43 9.45
N ILE A 90 -6.88 0.88 8.88
CA ILE A 90 -6.19 2.08 9.35
C ILE A 90 -6.07 3.10 8.22
N LEU A 91 -5.38 2.78 7.12
CA LEU A 91 -5.06 3.77 6.09
C LEU A 91 -6.29 4.30 5.35
N VAL A 92 -7.24 3.43 4.98
CA VAL A 92 -8.46 3.86 4.28
C VAL A 92 -9.33 4.76 5.17
N PRO A 93 -9.68 4.39 6.42
CA PRO A 93 -10.41 5.28 7.32
C PRO A 93 -9.67 6.59 7.59
N SER A 94 -8.35 6.55 7.82
CA SER A 94 -7.56 7.76 8.04
C SER A 94 -7.61 8.69 6.83
N ALA A 95 -7.44 8.19 5.61
CA ALA A 95 -7.48 9.01 4.40
C ALA A 95 -8.86 9.68 4.20
N LEU A 96 -9.96 8.96 4.46
CA LEU A 96 -11.30 9.53 4.37
C LEU A 96 -11.54 10.60 5.44
N TYR A 97 -11.10 10.36 6.68
CA TYR A 97 -11.18 11.35 7.75
C TYR A 97 -10.36 12.61 7.45
N LEU A 98 -9.13 12.45 6.97
CA LEU A 98 -8.24 13.55 6.62
C LEU A 98 -8.79 14.35 5.43
N SER A 99 -9.37 13.67 4.43
CA SER A 99 -10.07 14.32 3.32
C SER A 99 -11.21 15.20 3.83
N PHE A 100 -12.09 14.65 4.67
CA PHE A 100 -13.22 15.38 5.24
C PHE A 100 -12.78 16.61 6.05
N LYS A 101 -11.75 16.47 6.90
CA LYS A 101 -11.20 17.58 7.68
C LYS A 101 -10.55 18.65 6.79
N ALA A 102 -9.80 18.24 5.77
CA ALA A 102 -9.11 19.16 4.88
C ALA A 102 -10.08 19.96 3.99
N GLU A 103 -11.20 19.35 3.56
CA GLU A 103 -12.29 20.06 2.86
C GLU A 103 -12.93 21.13 3.75
N ALA A 104 -13.08 20.83 5.04
CA ALA A 104 -13.57 21.80 6.02
C ALA A 104 -12.53 22.86 6.43
N GLY A 105 -11.29 22.81 5.88
CA GLY A 105 -10.19 23.67 6.30
C GLY A 105 -9.76 23.48 7.76
N ALA A 106 -10.11 22.33 8.36
CA ALA A 106 -9.93 22.04 9.77
C ALA A 106 -8.61 21.30 10.05
N PHE A 107 -7.51 22.04 10.03
CA PHE A 107 -6.16 21.55 10.38
C PHE A 107 -5.91 21.63 11.90
N ASP A 108 -6.73 20.91 12.67
CA ASP A 108 -6.64 20.89 14.12
C ASP A 108 -5.77 19.73 14.67
N THR A 109 -5.61 19.65 15.99
CA THR A 109 -4.86 18.57 16.64
C THR A 109 -5.35 17.18 16.23
N GLY A 110 -6.67 17.03 15.97
CA GLY A 110 -7.25 15.78 15.51
C GLY A 110 -6.77 15.41 14.10
N PHE A 111 -6.73 16.38 13.19
CA PHE A 111 -6.14 16.20 11.86
C PHE A 111 -4.69 15.74 11.96
N TYR A 112 -3.83 16.48 12.68
CA TYR A 112 -2.40 16.15 12.76
C TYR A 112 -2.11 14.82 13.46
N THR A 113 -2.95 14.42 14.43
CA THR A 113 -2.82 13.12 15.09
C THR A 113 -3.09 11.98 14.12
N VAL A 114 -4.20 12.04 13.39
CA VAL A 114 -4.53 11.01 12.38
C VAL A 114 -3.55 11.03 11.22
N GLN A 115 -3.05 12.22 10.85
CA GLN A 115 -2.02 12.42 9.83
C GLN A 115 -0.71 11.70 10.20
N ALA A 116 -0.25 11.86 11.44
CA ALA A 116 0.94 11.17 11.93
C ALA A 116 0.77 9.64 11.88
N VAL A 117 -0.41 9.14 12.28
CA VAL A 117 -0.74 7.71 12.20
C VAL A 117 -0.74 7.22 10.74
N GLU A 118 -1.37 7.96 9.83
CA GLU A 118 -1.42 7.64 8.41
C GLU A 118 -0.01 7.54 7.79
N LEU A 119 0.88 8.48 8.10
CA LEU A 119 2.27 8.45 7.65
C LEU A 119 3.05 7.26 8.22
N ILE A 120 2.97 7.00 9.53
CA ILE A 120 3.68 5.88 10.17
C ILE A 120 3.20 4.56 9.61
N VAL A 121 1.89 4.34 9.59
CA VAL A 121 1.30 3.08 9.12
C VAL A 121 1.51 2.92 7.62
N GLY A 122 1.49 4.01 6.85
CA GLY A 122 1.77 4.00 5.42
C GLY A 122 3.22 3.57 5.13
N ALA A 123 4.19 4.12 5.86
CA ALA A 123 5.59 3.75 5.74
C ALA A 123 5.81 2.27 6.11
N LEU A 124 5.22 1.80 7.22
CA LEU A 124 5.28 0.40 7.61
C LEU A 124 4.67 -0.52 6.54
N ASN A 125 3.54 -0.13 5.95
CA ASN A 125 2.87 -0.93 4.92
C ASN A 125 3.70 -1.00 3.63
N ILE A 126 4.33 0.11 3.22
CA ILE A 126 5.28 0.15 2.10
C ILE A 126 6.46 -0.79 2.35
N VAL A 127 7.06 -0.75 3.55
CA VAL A 127 8.18 -1.64 3.91
C VAL A 127 7.75 -3.10 3.85
N LEU A 128 6.60 -3.44 4.44
CA LEU A 128 6.07 -4.81 4.41
C LEU A 128 5.82 -5.28 2.97
N LEU A 129 5.19 -4.45 2.13
CA LEU A 129 4.90 -4.78 0.73
C LEU A 129 6.19 -4.92 -0.09
N GLY A 130 7.17 -4.04 0.13
CA GLY A 130 8.49 -4.09 -0.51
C GLY A 130 9.26 -5.37 -0.15
N LEU A 131 9.28 -5.74 1.13
CA LEU A 131 9.86 -7.03 1.57
C LEU A 131 9.12 -8.22 0.94
N ASN A 132 7.78 -8.14 0.87
CA ASN A 132 6.95 -9.17 0.25
C ASN A 132 7.24 -9.34 -1.25
N MET A 133 7.51 -8.24 -1.95
CA MET A 133 7.90 -8.23 -3.36
C MET A 133 9.32 -8.77 -3.56
N ARG A 134 10.27 -8.37 -2.71
CA ARG A 134 11.66 -8.88 -2.71
C ARG A 134 11.70 -10.39 -2.58
N ASP A 135 10.94 -10.94 -1.64
CA ASP A 135 10.85 -12.39 -1.43
C ASP A 135 10.21 -13.08 -2.65
N GLY A 136 9.25 -12.43 -3.32
CA GLY A 136 8.71 -12.89 -4.61
C GLY A 136 9.75 -12.96 -5.75
N LEU A 137 10.62 -11.97 -5.86
CA LEU A 137 11.71 -11.96 -6.85
C LEU A 137 12.76 -13.05 -6.55
N ARG A 138 13.10 -13.26 -5.28
CA ARG A 138 14.01 -14.35 -4.85
C ARG A 138 13.46 -15.73 -5.21
N LEU A 139 12.15 -15.96 -5.02
CA LEU A 139 11.49 -17.21 -5.43
C LEU A 139 11.53 -17.44 -6.95
N LYS A 140 11.42 -16.38 -7.76
CA LYS A 140 11.58 -16.47 -9.23
C LYS A 140 13.02 -16.83 -9.61
N GLY A 141 14.01 -16.20 -8.98
CA GLY A 141 15.44 -16.44 -9.23
C GLY A 141 15.91 -17.83 -8.83
N ALA A 142 15.45 -18.36 -7.70
CA ALA A 142 15.77 -19.71 -7.24
C ALA A 142 15.27 -20.82 -8.18
N ARG A 143 14.21 -20.54 -8.96
CA ARG A 143 13.63 -21.49 -9.93
C ARG A 143 14.37 -21.52 -11.27
N GLY A 144 15.23 -20.52 -11.55
CA GLY A 144 15.95 -20.39 -12.80
C GLY A 144 17.37 -20.98 -12.79
N ARG A 145 17.83 -21.52 -11.65
CA ARG A 145 19.11 -22.24 -11.57
C ARG A 145 18.86 -23.73 -11.89
N PRO A 146 19.37 -24.26 -13.02
CA PRO A 146 19.51 -25.70 -13.15
C PRO A 146 20.55 -26.15 -12.11
N THR A 147 20.17 -27.09 -11.26
CA THR A 147 21.12 -27.90 -10.46
C THR A 147 21.69 -28.99 -11.35
#